data_AF-A0A4Q6J761-F1
#
_entry.id   AF-A0A4Q6J761-F1
#
_cell.length_a   1.000
_cell.length_b   1.000
_cell.length_c   1.000
_cell.angle_alpha   90.00
_cell.angle_beta   90.00
_cell.angle_gamma   90.00
#
_symmetry.space_group_name_H-M   'P 1'
#
loop_
_entity.id
_entity.type
_entity.pdbx_description
1 polymer ?
#
loop_
_entity_poly.entity_id
_entity_poly.type
_entity_poly.pdbx_seq_one_letter_code
_entity_poly.pdbx_strand_id
1 'polypeptide(L)'
;MKNTLINLPLYSVFTDKTNNSCIHVEVKGLGVVSINRTDEGVIVDVFDNLQRNDSLNSLAFEECDFSEGFADELQREIEKFDPSISLDAQECLAAYKSAQRPPAFIAEYFDKNGFDLALLEPLKGECKPFAEQVRELTAPYIAITESQHESLLSKPADFYMTNGGKVLTFGHANGGFALMTLQDEPAQKVLASQSNLSMALSVHHLSAPVIQKANELGWHLWENNADYTDLEADITYKDEVKGLHERLSLNALFAFDWQANSYRLILGTNKGNGFNGEFTINFESADFHIETESRVQRECDQIEMGAEETELFSLINHYPDAWQSLLGKIKELSVLMSMPPAK
;
A
#
# COMPACT_ATOMS: atom_id res chain seq x y z
N MET A 1 36.63 26.36 58.83
CA MET A 1 36.53 27.33 57.73
C MET A 1 35.67 26.70 56.64
N LYS A 2 34.53 27.31 56.30
CA LYS A 2 33.65 26.85 55.21
C LYS A 2 34.27 27.28 53.88
N ASN A 3 34.68 26.33 53.04
CA ASN A 3 35.02 26.61 51.65
C ASN A 3 33.73 26.85 50.88
N THR A 4 33.46 28.11 50.56
CA THR A 4 32.42 28.47 49.59
C THR A 4 32.97 28.14 48.20
N LEU A 5 32.59 27.00 47.64
CA LEU A 5 32.76 26.72 46.21
C LEU A 5 31.84 27.67 45.45
N ILE A 6 32.41 28.75 44.91
CA ILE A 6 31.74 29.59 43.92
C ILE A 6 31.70 28.76 42.64
N ASN A 7 30.51 28.24 42.28
CA ASN A 7 30.25 27.70 40.94
C ASN A 7 30.33 28.85 39.94
N LEU A 8 31.54 29.13 39.43
CA LEU A 8 31.70 29.97 38.26
C LEU A 8 31.17 29.19 37.04
N PRO A 9 30.45 29.83 36.10
CA PRO A 9 29.99 29.15 34.90
C PRO A 9 31.21 28.62 34.13
N LEU A 10 31.14 27.34 33.75
CA LEU A 10 32.19 26.61 33.02
C LEU A 10 32.42 27.16 31.61
N TYR A 11 31.45 27.90 31.08
CA TYR A 11 31.50 28.54 29.78
C TYR A 11 30.81 29.91 29.82
N SER A 12 31.15 30.77 28.86
CA SER A 12 30.45 32.03 28.59
C SER A 12 30.09 32.12 27.11
N VAL A 13 28.90 32.62 26.82
CA VAL A 13 28.43 32.86 25.46
C VAL A 13 28.33 34.35 25.25
N PHE A 14 28.95 34.86 24.20
CA PHE A 14 28.88 36.26 23.84
C PHE A 14 28.82 36.43 22.32
N THR A 15 28.09 37.43 21.88
CA THR A 15 28.03 37.82 20.46
C THR A 15 29.00 38.97 20.22
N ASP A 16 29.58 39.03 19.03
CA ASP A 16 30.36 40.20 18.65
C ASP A 16 29.43 41.42 18.55
N LYS A 17 29.78 42.52 19.22
CA LYS A 17 28.94 43.73 19.33
C LYS A 17 28.85 44.49 18.02
N THR A 18 29.74 44.21 17.08
CA THR A 18 29.79 44.82 15.75
C THR A 18 29.08 44.01 14.67
N ASN A 19 28.85 42.72 14.90
CA ASN A 19 28.23 41.84 13.92
C ASN A 19 27.40 40.75 14.62
N ASN A 20 26.06 40.85 14.56
CA ASN A 20 25.13 39.86 15.14
C ASN A 20 25.21 38.47 14.48
N SER A 21 26.07 38.32 13.48
CA SER A 21 26.30 37.11 12.69
C SER A 21 27.31 36.16 13.33
N CYS A 22 27.93 36.53 14.46
CA CYS A 22 28.92 35.72 15.16
C CYS A 22 28.55 35.44 16.62
N ILE A 23 28.60 34.17 17.00
CA ILE A 23 28.46 33.71 18.38
C ILE A 23 29.78 33.09 18.83
N HIS A 24 30.29 33.54 19.97
CA HIS A 24 31.45 32.96 20.63
C HIS A 24 31.02 32.19 21.88
N VAL A 25 31.53 30.98 22.02
CA VAL A 25 31.41 30.15 23.22
C VAL A 25 32.81 29.95 23.79
N GLU A 26 33.12 30.65 24.87
CA GLU A 26 34.38 30.48 25.61
C GLU A 26 34.19 29.43 26.70
N VAL A 27 35.02 28.38 26.68
CA VAL A 27 35.06 27.37 27.75
C VAL A 27 36.31 27.62 28.58
N LYS A 28 36.11 27.86 29.88
CA LYS A 28 37.18 28.33 30.77
C LYS A 28 38.33 27.32 30.82
N GLY A 29 39.51 27.77 30.39
CA GLY A 29 40.74 26.97 30.39
C GLY A 29 40.90 26.02 29.20
N LEU A 30 39.93 25.96 28.28
CA LEU A 30 39.99 25.11 27.08
C LEU A 30 40.07 25.92 25.78
N GLY A 31 39.52 27.14 25.73
CA GLY A 31 39.59 27.99 24.55
C GLY A 31 38.24 28.56 24.13
N VAL A 32 38.12 29.00 22.87
CA VAL A 32 36.92 29.66 22.32
C VAL A 32 36.48 28.94 21.05
N VAL A 33 35.18 28.68 20.93
CA VAL A 33 34.54 28.28 19.67
C VAL A 33 33.79 29.48 19.11
N SER A 34 34.05 29.84 17.85
CA SER A 34 33.36 30.94 17.16
C SER A 34 32.52 30.35 16.04
N ILE A 35 31.23 30.71 16.00
CA ILE A 35 30.28 30.29 14.98
C ILE A 35 29.92 31.54 14.18
N ASN A 36 30.39 31.61 12.95
CA ASN A 36 30.24 32.73 12.04
C ASN A 36 29.24 32.39 10.93
N ARG A 37 28.14 33.12 10.85
CA ARG A 37 27.22 33.07 9.70
C ARG A 37 27.75 33.99 8.61
N THR A 38 27.95 33.45 7.40
CA THR A 38 28.33 34.19 6.20
C THR A 38 27.22 34.08 5.15
N ASP A 39 27.35 34.81 4.03
CA ASP A 39 26.43 34.68 2.90
C ASP A 39 26.55 33.31 2.19
N GLU A 40 27.69 32.61 2.38
CA GLU A 40 27.99 31.32 1.75
C GLU A 40 27.69 30.12 2.68
N GLY A 41 27.40 30.36 3.97
CA GLY A 41 27.15 29.27 4.92
C GLY A 41 27.47 29.60 6.37
N VAL A 42 27.99 28.62 7.12
CA VAL A 42 28.43 28.76 8.51
C VAL A 42 29.85 28.26 8.65
N ILE A 43 30.71 29.05 9.29
CA ILE A 43 32.08 28.66 9.62
C ILE A 43 32.18 28.52 11.14
N VAL A 44 32.67 27.37 11.61
CA VAL A 44 32.92 27.08 13.02
C VAL A 44 34.42 26.99 13.25
N ASP A 45 34.97 27.99 13.92
CA ASP A 45 36.39 28.09 14.23
C ASP A 45 36.66 27.76 15.70
N VAL A 46 37.68 26.93 15.95
CA VAL A 46 38.11 26.55 17.31
C VAL A 46 39.46 27.19 17.61
N PHE A 47 39.55 27.92 18.71
CA PHE A 47 40.76 28.62 19.16
C PHE A 47 41.23 28.06 20.51
N ASP A 48 42.55 27.94 20.69
CA ASP A 48 43.15 27.65 22.00
C ASP A 48 43.13 28.89 22.89
N ASN A 49 43.16 28.70 24.21
CA ASN A 49 43.36 29.75 25.18
C ASN A 49 44.76 30.43 25.06
N LEU A 50 45.74 29.75 24.45
CA LEU A 50 47.15 30.19 24.35
C LEU A 50 47.49 30.97 23.06
N GLN A 51 46.73 30.78 21.98
CA GLN A 51 46.98 31.40 20.67
C GLN A 51 45.68 32.03 20.15
N ARG A 52 45.46 33.31 20.48
CA ARG A 52 44.19 34.02 20.17
C ARG A 52 44.00 34.40 18.70
N ASN A 53 44.99 34.20 17.83
CA ASN A 53 44.97 34.76 16.48
C ASN A 53 44.88 33.71 15.35
N ASP A 54 45.20 32.43 15.60
CA ASP A 54 45.12 31.37 14.60
C ASP A 54 44.13 30.30 15.07
N SER A 55 43.17 29.94 14.23
CA SER A 55 42.23 28.84 14.50
C SER A 55 42.98 27.52 14.49
N LEU A 56 42.82 26.72 15.55
CA LEU A 56 43.33 25.34 15.60
C LEU A 56 42.63 24.44 14.57
N ASN A 57 41.34 24.69 14.32
CA ASN A 57 40.53 23.96 13.36
C ASN A 57 39.38 24.85 12.89
N SER A 58 38.95 24.64 11.65
CA SER A 58 37.83 25.35 11.03
C SER A 58 36.96 24.34 10.29
N LEU A 59 35.67 24.35 10.58
CA LEU A 59 34.65 23.54 9.91
C LEU A 59 33.72 24.48 9.16
N ALA A 60 33.67 24.35 7.83
CA ALA A 60 32.74 25.09 6.99
C ALA A 60 31.55 24.20 6.63
N PHE A 61 30.35 24.78 6.72
CA PHE A 61 29.09 24.22 6.26
C PHE A 61 28.55 25.16 5.20
N GLU A 62 28.28 24.65 4.00
CA GLU A 62 27.81 25.47 2.89
C GLU A 62 26.32 25.76 3.02
N GLU A 63 25.85 26.88 2.47
CA GLU A 63 24.42 27.23 2.49
C GLU A 63 23.55 26.16 1.82
N CYS A 64 24.10 25.48 0.80
CA CYS A 64 23.41 24.37 0.15
C CYS A 64 23.13 23.23 1.13
N ASP A 65 24.04 22.92 2.07
CA ASP A 65 23.87 21.82 3.04
C ASP A 65 22.63 22.06 3.93
N PHE A 66 22.37 23.31 4.30
CA PHE A 66 21.18 23.66 5.09
C PHE A 66 19.90 23.59 4.26
N SER A 67 19.95 24.04 3.00
CA SER A 67 18.79 23.98 2.10
C SER A 67 18.43 22.54 1.69
N GLU A 68 19.44 21.69 1.47
CA GLU A 68 19.27 20.27 1.19
C GLU A 68 18.73 19.53 2.41
N GLY A 69 19.29 19.78 3.60
CA GLY A 69 18.77 19.21 4.84
C GLY A 69 17.31 19.59 5.13
N PHE A 70 16.90 20.81 4.76
CA PHE A 70 15.51 21.23 4.84
C PHE A 70 14.63 20.56 3.76
N ALA A 71 15.12 20.42 2.53
CA ALA A 71 14.41 19.69 1.49
C ALA A 71 14.17 18.22 1.88
N ASP A 72 15.16 17.56 2.47
CA ASP A 72 15.04 16.19 3.01
C ASP A 72 14.04 16.11 4.16
N GLU A 73 13.93 17.15 4.99
CA GLU A 73 12.89 17.26 6.02
C GLU A 73 11.49 17.37 5.38
N LEU A 74 11.32 18.26 4.39
CA LEU A 74 10.05 18.40 3.68
C LEU A 74 9.63 17.11 2.98
N GLN A 75 10.58 16.45 2.31
CA GLN A 75 10.35 15.18 1.63
C GLN A 75 9.92 14.09 2.63
N ARG A 76 10.59 13.96 3.77
CA ARG A 76 10.18 13.03 4.83
C ARG A 76 8.80 13.35 5.41
N GLU A 77 8.41 14.61 5.49
CA GLU A 77 7.08 14.99 5.95
C GLU A 77 6.00 14.65 4.93
N ILE A 78 6.23 14.84 3.63
CA ILE A 78 5.23 14.47 2.61
C ILE A 78 5.08 12.96 2.44
N GLU A 79 6.16 12.19 2.62
CA GLU A 79 6.15 10.72 2.57
C GLU A 79 5.29 10.08 3.68
N LYS A 80 4.98 10.81 4.75
CA LYS A 80 4.00 10.35 5.74
C LYS A 80 2.60 10.21 5.15
N PHE A 81 2.29 10.98 4.11
CA PHE A 81 1.02 10.99 3.40
C PHE A 81 1.03 10.07 2.21
N ASP A 82 2.03 10.21 1.34
CA ASP A 82 2.21 9.34 0.19
C ASP A 82 3.69 9.30 -0.22
N PRO A 83 4.41 8.20 0.05
CA PRO A 83 5.78 8.01 -0.37
C PRO A 83 6.06 8.11 -1.88
N SER A 84 5.02 8.03 -2.73
CA SER A 84 5.18 8.17 -4.18
C SER A 84 5.31 9.63 -4.64
N ILE A 85 5.03 10.60 -3.75
CA ILE A 85 5.15 12.02 -4.07
C ILE A 85 6.62 12.45 -3.95
N SER A 86 7.14 13.02 -5.03
CA SER A 86 8.45 13.66 -5.06
C SER A 86 8.27 15.17 -5.12
N LEU A 87 8.86 15.88 -4.14
CA LEU A 87 8.83 17.34 -4.12
C LEU A 87 9.80 17.93 -5.15
N ASP A 88 9.38 19.03 -5.77
CA ASP A 88 10.24 19.78 -6.66
C ASP A 88 11.31 20.55 -5.87
N ALA A 89 12.56 20.44 -6.32
CA ALA A 89 13.70 21.05 -5.64
C ALA A 89 13.62 22.59 -5.59
N GLN A 90 13.00 23.24 -6.57
CA GLN A 90 12.82 24.70 -6.56
C GLN A 90 11.76 25.12 -5.56
N GLU A 91 10.68 24.34 -5.40
CA GLU A 91 9.66 24.58 -4.36
C GLU A 91 10.26 24.45 -2.96
N CYS A 92 11.06 23.40 -2.70
CA CYS A 92 11.77 23.22 -1.43
C CYS A 92 12.73 24.39 -1.14
N LEU A 93 13.49 24.85 -2.15
CA LEU A 93 14.39 25.98 -2.01
C LEU A 93 13.65 27.31 -1.73
N ALA A 94 12.49 27.52 -2.36
CA ALA A 94 11.66 28.69 -2.10
C ALA A 94 11.08 28.69 -0.68
N ALA A 95 10.65 27.53 -0.19
CA ALA A 95 10.19 27.33 1.18
C ALA A 95 11.32 27.61 2.20
N TYR A 96 12.54 27.12 1.92
CA TYR A 96 13.72 27.42 2.73
C TYR A 96 14.01 28.92 2.81
N LYS A 97 14.08 29.60 1.65
CA LYS A 97 14.37 31.04 1.57
C LYS A 97 13.32 31.92 2.26
N SER A 98 12.08 31.46 2.33
CA SER A 98 10.98 32.16 3.01
C SER A 98 10.86 31.78 4.50
N ALA A 99 11.74 30.91 5.02
CA ALA A 99 11.69 30.37 6.37
C ALA A 99 10.33 29.74 6.71
N GLN A 100 9.70 29.10 5.72
CA GLN A 100 8.44 28.39 5.90
C GLN A 100 8.64 27.16 6.80
N ARG A 101 7.67 26.87 7.67
CA ARG A 101 7.73 25.68 8.53
C ARG A 101 7.21 24.46 7.77
N PRO A 102 7.78 23.25 7.98
CA PRO A 102 7.35 22.05 7.27
C PRO A 102 5.83 21.79 7.30
N PRO A 103 5.12 21.86 8.45
CA PRO A 103 3.67 21.64 8.47
C PRO A 103 2.87 22.65 7.63
N ALA A 104 3.36 23.89 7.54
CA ALA A 104 2.71 24.92 6.73
C ALA A 104 2.96 24.69 5.23
N PHE A 105 4.16 24.25 4.85
CA PHE A 105 4.47 23.86 3.49
C PHE A 105 3.61 22.70 3.01
N ILE A 106 3.49 21.63 3.82
CA ILE A 106 2.67 20.46 3.47
C ILE A 106 1.19 20.82 3.28
N ALA A 107 0.63 21.68 4.14
CA ALA A 107 -0.73 22.16 3.99
C ALA A 107 -0.91 22.94 2.69
N GLU A 108 -0.02 23.89 2.39
CA GLU A 108 -0.06 24.69 1.16
C GLU A 108 0.13 23.82 -0.10
N TYR A 109 1.01 22.82 -0.04
CA TYR A 109 1.23 21.88 -1.13
C TYR A 109 -0.06 21.16 -1.51
N PHE A 110 -0.78 20.60 -0.53
CA PHE A 110 -2.03 19.90 -0.80
C PHE A 110 -3.19 20.84 -1.14
N ASP A 111 -3.21 22.07 -0.62
CA ASP A 111 -4.19 23.08 -1.02
C ASP A 111 -4.01 23.48 -2.50
N LYS A 112 -2.76 23.57 -2.98
CA LYS A 112 -2.43 23.96 -4.36
C LYS A 112 -2.60 22.82 -5.36
N ASN A 113 -2.09 21.62 -5.02
CA ASN A 113 -2.03 20.49 -5.94
C ASN A 113 -3.22 19.54 -5.80
N GLY A 114 -3.94 19.59 -4.68
CA GLY A 114 -4.95 18.61 -4.32
C GLY A 114 -4.35 17.25 -3.98
N PHE A 115 -5.23 16.28 -3.72
CA PHE A 115 -4.88 14.86 -3.64
C PHE A 115 -5.68 14.12 -4.72
N ASP A 116 -4.99 13.34 -5.54
CA ASP A 116 -5.65 12.59 -6.62
C ASP A 116 -6.36 11.35 -6.05
N LEU A 117 -7.68 11.47 -5.87
CA LEU A 117 -8.50 10.38 -5.34
C LEU A 117 -8.72 9.23 -6.33
N ALA A 118 -8.41 9.43 -7.62
CA ALA A 118 -8.54 8.36 -8.62
C ALA A 118 -7.48 7.27 -8.42
N LEU A 119 -6.36 7.60 -7.78
CA LEU A 119 -5.25 6.70 -7.49
C LEU A 119 -5.40 5.99 -6.13
N LEU A 120 -6.50 6.23 -5.42
CA LEU A 120 -6.76 5.58 -4.14
C LEU A 120 -7.36 4.20 -4.33
N GLU A 121 -6.69 3.20 -3.77
CA GLU A 121 -7.15 1.83 -3.75
C GLU A 121 -8.16 1.61 -2.60
N PRO A 122 -9.40 1.16 -2.85
CA PRO A 122 -10.38 0.95 -1.78
C PRO A 122 -10.04 -0.25 -0.91
N LEU A 123 -10.19 -0.10 0.41
CA LEU A 123 -9.96 -1.13 1.41
C LEU A 123 -11.21 -1.30 2.30
N LYS A 124 -11.58 -2.55 2.59
CA LYS A 124 -12.68 -2.85 3.52
C LYS A 124 -12.23 -2.73 4.97
N GLY A 125 -13.11 -2.32 5.86
CA GLY A 125 -12.82 -2.34 7.29
C GLY A 125 -14.01 -1.93 8.13
N GLU A 126 -13.73 -1.39 9.32
CA GLU A 126 -14.74 -0.72 10.13
C GLU A 126 -14.10 0.57 10.65
N CYS A 127 -14.58 1.71 10.16
CA CYS A 127 -14.15 2.99 10.71
C CYS A 127 -14.84 3.22 12.06
N LYS A 128 -14.05 3.46 13.10
CA LYS A 128 -14.59 3.77 14.43
C LYS A 128 -15.23 5.15 14.43
N PRO A 129 -16.10 5.47 15.41
CA PRO A 129 -16.53 6.85 15.64
C PRO A 129 -15.32 7.79 15.76
N PHE A 130 -15.40 8.99 15.19
CA PHE A 130 -14.26 9.92 15.11
C PHE A 130 -13.57 10.16 16.46
N ALA A 131 -14.33 10.25 17.55
CA ALA A 131 -13.80 10.43 18.91
C ALA A 131 -12.82 9.33 19.35
N GLU A 132 -12.92 8.15 18.77
CA GLU A 132 -12.02 7.02 18.98
C GLU A 132 -10.97 6.93 17.87
N GLN A 133 -11.40 7.05 16.60
CA GLN A 133 -10.53 6.92 15.44
C GLN A 133 -9.39 7.94 15.45
N VAL A 134 -9.63 9.17 15.93
CA VAL A 134 -8.64 10.26 15.95
C VAL A 134 -7.32 9.89 16.63
N ARG A 135 -7.33 8.94 17.58
CA ARG A 135 -6.12 8.47 18.29
C ARG A 135 -5.19 7.63 17.41
N GLU A 136 -5.73 7.06 16.35
CA GLU A 136 -5.05 6.18 15.39
C GLU A 136 -4.62 6.92 14.12
N LEU A 137 -4.89 8.22 14.03
CA LEU A 137 -4.61 9.04 12.86
C LEU A 137 -3.32 9.86 13.04
N THR A 138 -2.71 10.22 11.90
CA THR A 138 -1.53 11.08 11.80
C THR A 138 -1.98 12.43 11.25
N ALA A 139 -1.67 13.50 11.98
CA ALA A 139 -1.88 14.87 11.53
C ALA A 139 -0.61 15.41 10.82
N PRO A 140 -0.70 16.43 9.95
CA PRO A 140 -1.92 17.14 9.52
C PRO A 140 -2.89 16.29 8.70
N TYR A 141 -4.12 16.77 8.49
CA TYR A 141 -5.10 16.13 7.61
C TYR A 141 -5.16 16.87 6.28
N ILE A 142 -5.40 16.14 5.20
CA ILE A 142 -5.42 16.70 3.84
C ILE A 142 -6.84 17.14 3.54
N ALA A 143 -7.06 18.43 3.34
CA ALA A 143 -8.38 18.97 3.02
C ALA A 143 -8.88 18.42 1.68
N ILE A 144 -10.17 18.08 1.62
CA ILE A 144 -10.86 17.71 0.38
C ILE A 144 -12.14 18.52 0.22
N THR A 145 -12.57 18.66 -1.03
CA THR A 145 -13.84 19.33 -1.36
C THR A 145 -15.04 18.44 -1.00
N GLU A 146 -16.22 19.05 -0.91
CA GLU A 146 -17.49 18.33 -0.69
C GLU A 146 -17.76 17.30 -1.80
N SER A 147 -17.53 17.66 -3.06
CA SER A 147 -17.69 16.74 -4.20
C SER A 147 -16.75 15.53 -4.12
N GLN A 148 -15.51 15.74 -3.68
CA GLN A 148 -14.56 14.66 -3.44
C GLN A 148 -15.02 13.74 -2.29
N HIS A 149 -15.54 14.32 -1.21
CA HIS A 149 -16.10 13.55 -0.10
C HIS A 149 -17.32 12.71 -0.52
N GLU A 150 -18.24 13.28 -1.30
CA GLU A 150 -19.38 12.54 -1.86
C GLU A 150 -18.93 11.40 -2.77
N SER A 151 -17.89 11.63 -3.59
CA SER A 151 -17.31 10.57 -4.43
C SER A 151 -16.76 9.41 -3.60
N LEU A 152 -16.13 9.67 -2.46
CA LEU A 152 -15.61 8.62 -1.56
C LEU A 152 -16.75 7.90 -0.83
N LEU A 153 -17.79 8.61 -0.39
CA LEU A 153 -18.98 8.02 0.23
C LEU A 153 -19.75 7.07 -0.71
N SER A 154 -19.72 7.33 -2.02
CA SER A 154 -20.41 6.50 -3.01
C SER A 154 -19.78 5.11 -3.20
N LYS A 155 -18.54 4.91 -2.74
CA LYS A 155 -17.80 3.66 -2.87
C LYS A 155 -18.00 2.79 -1.61
N PRO A 156 -18.06 1.45 -1.74
CA PRO A 156 -18.21 0.54 -0.59
C PRO A 156 -16.87 0.29 0.11
N ALA A 157 -16.21 1.35 0.60
CA ALA A 157 -14.90 1.29 1.25
C ALA A 157 -14.82 2.21 2.47
N ASP A 158 -14.28 1.68 3.57
CA ASP A 158 -14.08 2.41 4.84
C ASP A 158 -12.70 3.06 4.92
N PHE A 159 -11.73 2.45 4.23
CA PHE A 159 -10.34 2.88 4.15
C PHE A 159 -9.88 2.92 2.69
N TYR A 160 -8.78 3.61 2.44
CA TYR A 160 -8.13 3.69 1.14
C TYR A 160 -6.61 3.55 1.27
N MET A 161 -5.94 3.00 0.27
CA MET A 161 -4.49 2.98 0.18
C MET A 161 -4.00 3.97 -0.87
N THR A 162 -2.95 4.73 -0.55
CA THR A 162 -2.23 5.57 -1.51
C THR A 162 -1.30 4.74 -2.39
N ASN A 163 -0.81 5.31 -3.49
CA ASN A 163 0.20 4.66 -4.35
C ASN A 163 1.47 4.29 -3.57
N GLY A 164 1.89 5.13 -2.63
CA GLY A 164 3.01 4.85 -1.73
C GLY A 164 2.66 3.93 -0.54
N GLY A 165 1.49 3.30 -0.51
CA GLY A 165 1.12 2.27 0.48
C GLY A 165 0.66 2.80 1.83
N LYS A 166 0.29 4.07 1.95
CA LYS A 166 -0.27 4.63 3.18
C LYS A 166 -1.78 4.40 3.23
N VAL A 167 -2.28 4.04 4.40
CA VAL A 167 -3.72 3.80 4.61
C VAL A 167 -4.37 5.06 5.13
N LEU A 168 -5.47 5.45 4.51
CA LEU A 168 -6.25 6.64 4.81
C LEU A 168 -7.68 6.27 5.15
N THR A 169 -8.34 7.12 5.94
CA THR A 169 -9.80 7.21 6.01
C THR A 169 -10.22 8.66 5.71
N PHE A 170 -11.51 8.96 5.69
CA PHE A 170 -12.01 10.28 5.32
C PHE A 170 -13.23 10.67 6.16
N GLY A 171 -13.47 11.97 6.30
CA GLY A 171 -14.57 12.48 7.11
C GLY A 171 -14.45 13.95 7.47
N HIS A 172 -15.22 14.39 8.47
CA HIS A 172 -15.17 15.77 8.94
C HIS A 172 -14.01 16.01 9.91
N ALA A 173 -13.14 16.96 9.56
CA ALA A 173 -12.06 17.43 10.44
C ALA A 173 -11.70 18.88 10.15
N ASN A 174 -11.16 19.59 11.14
CA ASN A 174 -10.67 20.98 11.01
C ASN A 174 -11.67 21.98 10.40
N GLY A 175 -12.98 21.76 10.58
CA GLY A 175 -14.03 22.64 10.05
C GLY A 175 -14.44 22.37 8.59
N GLY A 176 -13.96 21.28 7.98
CA GLY A 176 -14.34 20.84 6.64
C GLY A 176 -14.21 19.32 6.47
N PHE A 177 -14.05 18.88 5.23
CA PHE A 177 -13.80 17.47 4.87
C PHE A 177 -12.31 17.23 4.70
N ALA A 178 -11.82 16.07 5.14
CA ALA A 178 -10.41 15.73 5.01
C ALA A 178 -10.17 14.23 4.82
N LEU A 179 -9.05 13.91 4.16
CA LEU A 179 -8.38 12.62 4.26
C LEU A 179 -7.50 12.60 5.51
N MET A 180 -7.52 11.48 6.20
CA MET A 180 -6.85 11.28 7.48
C MET A 180 -6.05 9.99 7.43
N THR A 181 -4.72 10.13 7.41
CA THR A 181 -3.79 8.99 7.36
C THR A 181 -3.78 8.23 8.67
N LEU A 182 -3.80 6.90 8.61
CA LEU A 182 -3.64 6.04 9.78
C LEU A 182 -2.17 5.98 10.19
N GLN A 183 -1.93 5.78 11.49
CA GLN A 183 -0.62 5.38 12.01
C GLN A 183 -0.27 3.96 11.53
N ASP A 184 1.03 3.63 11.55
CA ASP A 184 1.53 2.39 10.94
C ASP A 184 0.89 1.11 11.52
N GLU A 185 0.69 1.02 12.85
CA GLU A 185 0.11 -0.18 13.47
C GLU A 185 -1.39 -0.38 13.11
N PRO A 186 -2.29 0.62 13.27
CA PRO A 186 -3.65 0.55 12.75
C PRO A 186 -3.73 0.26 11.24
N ALA A 187 -2.89 0.91 10.43
CA ALA A 187 -2.83 0.67 8.99
C ALA A 187 -2.51 -0.79 8.66
N GLN A 188 -1.52 -1.37 9.34
CA GLN A 188 -1.16 -2.78 9.17
C GLN A 188 -2.31 -3.73 9.54
N LYS A 189 -3.13 -3.39 10.54
CA LYS A 189 -4.31 -4.20 10.91
C LYS A 189 -5.37 -4.18 9.80
N VAL A 190 -5.62 -3.01 9.20
CA VAL A 190 -6.53 -2.90 8.05
C VAL A 190 -6.00 -3.72 6.87
N LEU A 191 -4.73 -3.56 6.51
CA LEU A 191 -4.11 -4.30 5.41
C LEU A 191 -4.11 -5.82 5.64
N ALA A 192 -3.80 -6.26 6.86
CA ALA A 192 -3.81 -7.68 7.23
C ALA A 192 -5.22 -8.28 7.29
N SER A 193 -6.26 -7.46 7.29
CA SER A 193 -7.66 -7.92 7.22
C SER A 193 -8.20 -7.99 5.79
N GLN A 194 -7.47 -7.45 4.81
CA GLN A 194 -7.84 -7.62 3.40
C GLN A 194 -7.60 -9.06 2.99
N SER A 195 -8.45 -9.60 2.13
CA SER A 195 -8.26 -10.89 1.47
C SER A 195 -7.46 -10.72 0.17
N ASN A 196 -6.80 -11.78 -0.31
CA ASN A 196 -6.17 -11.77 -1.63
C ASN A 196 -7.16 -11.42 -2.74
N LEU A 197 -8.43 -11.85 -2.62
CA LEU A 197 -9.47 -11.51 -3.58
C LEU A 197 -9.85 -10.03 -3.53
N SER A 198 -10.02 -9.46 -2.34
CA SER A 198 -10.39 -8.05 -2.22
C SER A 198 -9.28 -7.13 -2.74
N MET A 199 -8.01 -7.51 -2.54
CA MET A 199 -6.88 -6.84 -3.17
C MET A 199 -6.89 -7.04 -4.69
N ALA A 200 -7.15 -8.25 -5.18
CA ALA A 200 -7.21 -8.49 -6.62
C ALA A 200 -8.34 -7.70 -7.30
N LEU A 201 -9.48 -7.53 -6.63
CA LEU A 201 -10.61 -6.73 -7.10
C LEU A 201 -10.32 -5.24 -7.13
N SER A 202 -9.47 -4.73 -6.23
CA SER A 202 -9.12 -3.31 -6.18
C SER A 202 -8.05 -2.92 -7.20
N VAL A 203 -7.08 -3.81 -7.47
CA VAL A 203 -6.02 -3.57 -8.47
C VAL A 203 -6.27 -4.26 -9.82
N HIS A 204 -7.37 -4.99 -9.94
CA HIS A 204 -7.78 -5.78 -11.10
C HIS A 204 -6.71 -6.76 -11.61
N HIS A 205 -5.93 -7.40 -10.73
CA HIS A 205 -5.01 -8.48 -11.09
C HIS A 205 -4.55 -9.27 -9.85
N LEU A 206 -4.06 -10.50 -10.04
CA LEU A 206 -3.42 -11.25 -8.96
C LEU A 206 -1.97 -10.81 -8.76
N SER A 207 -1.55 -10.69 -7.50
CA SER A 207 -0.15 -10.39 -7.16
C SER A 207 0.77 -11.60 -7.39
N ALA A 208 2.06 -11.34 -7.61
CA ALA A 208 3.05 -12.40 -7.84
C ALA A 208 3.10 -13.48 -6.72
N PRO A 209 3.04 -13.13 -5.41
CA PRO A 209 2.97 -14.13 -4.35
C PRO A 209 1.72 -15.02 -4.41
N VAL A 210 0.57 -14.46 -4.81
CA VAL A 210 -0.68 -15.23 -4.97
C VAL A 210 -0.57 -16.17 -6.16
N ILE A 211 -0.03 -15.69 -7.29
CA ILE A 211 0.23 -16.53 -8.48
C ILE A 211 1.19 -17.68 -8.13
N GLN A 212 2.25 -17.41 -7.38
CA GLN A 212 3.17 -18.47 -6.95
C GLN A 212 2.45 -19.54 -6.11
N LYS A 213 1.65 -19.12 -5.11
CA LYS A 213 0.87 -20.05 -4.29
C LYS A 213 -0.15 -20.84 -5.13
N ALA A 214 -0.82 -20.19 -6.07
CA ALA A 214 -1.76 -20.85 -6.98
C ALA A 214 -1.03 -21.95 -7.80
N ASN A 215 0.16 -21.66 -8.32
CA ASN A 215 0.99 -22.65 -9.00
C ASN A 215 1.41 -23.82 -8.10
N GLU A 216 1.73 -23.56 -6.82
CA GLU A 216 2.03 -24.61 -5.83
C GLU A 216 0.81 -25.52 -5.56
N LEU A 217 -0.42 -24.98 -5.66
CA LEU A 217 -1.68 -25.72 -5.62
C LEU A 217 -2.02 -26.38 -6.97
N GLY A 218 -1.18 -26.21 -7.99
CA GLY A 218 -1.34 -26.75 -9.34
C GLY A 218 -2.42 -26.02 -10.16
N TRP A 219 -2.51 -24.70 -10.00
CA TRP A 219 -3.19 -23.77 -10.89
C TRP A 219 -2.15 -22.96 -11.66
N HIS A 220 -2.11 -23.14 -12.98
CA HIS A 220 -1.14 -22.54 -13.88
C HIS A 220 -1.67 -21.25 -14.47
N LEU A 221 -0.89 -20.18 -14.36
CA LEU A 221 -1.25 -18.89 -14.94
C LEU A 221 -1.09 -18.91 -16.46
N TRP A 222 -2.16 -18.55 -17.16
CA TRP A 222 -2.14 -18.26 -18.60
C TRP A 222 -1.96 -16.78 -18.86
N GLU A 223 -2.78 -15.95 -18.22
CA GLU A 223 -2.79 -14.51 -18.41
C GLU A 223 -3.15 -13.78 -17.11
N ASN A 224 -2.50 -12.64 -16.84
CA ASN A 224 -2.78 -11.79 -15.70
C ASN A 224 -2.66 -10.32 -16.14
N ASN A 225 -3.80 -9.68 -16.39
CA ASN A 225 -3.86 -8.28 -16.80
C ASN A 225 -5.03 -7.58 -16.08
N ALA A 226 -5.20 -6.28 -16.35
CA ALA A 226 -6.20 -5.42 -15.69
C ALA A 226 -7.66 -5.77 -16.03
N ASP A 227 -7.91 -6.55 -17.08
CA ASP A 227 -9.25 -6.93 -17.51
C ASP A 227 -9.59 -8.33 -16.98
N TYR A 228 -8.65 -9.27 -17.06
CA TYR A 228 -8.86 -10.66 -16.66
C TYR A 228 -7.60 -11.37 -16.16
N THR A 229 -7.83 -12.41 -15.35
CA THR A 229 -6.81 -13.36 -14.93
C THR A 229 -7.27 -14.79 -15.19
N ASP A 230 -6.46 -15.53 -15.93
CA ASP A 230 -6.74 -16.89 -16.37
C ASP A 230 -5.83 -17.90 -15.65
N LEU A 231 -6.44 -18.80 -14.88
CA LEU A 231 -5.77 -19.90 -14.17
C LEU A 231 -6.28 -21.25 -14.68
N GLU A 232 -5.38 -22.12 -15.14
CA GLU A 232 -5.71 -23.46 -15.62
C GLU A 232 -5.31 -24.53 -14.60
N ALA A 233 -6.18 -25.51 -14.37
CA ALA A 233 -5.85 -26.73 -13.65
C ALA A 233 -6.23 -27.97 -14.47
N ASP A 234 -5.34 -28.97 -14.45
CA ASP A 234 -5.58 -30.26 -15.10
C ASP A 234 -5.74 -31.37 -14.06
N ILE A 235 -6.85 -32.11 -14.13
CA ILE A 235 -7.06 -33.34 -13.38
C ILE A 235 -6.93 -34.53 -14.30
N THR A 236 -5.86 -35.32 -14.11
CA THR A 236 -5.67 -36.55 -14.89
C THR A 236 -6.57 -37.68 -14.37
N TYR A 237 -7.24 -38.39 -15.26
CA TYR A 237 -8.10 -39.53 -14.93
C TYR A 237 -7.81 -40.75 -15.83
N LYS A 238 -8.33 -41.92 -15.43
CA LYS A 238 -8.26 -43.15 -16.23
C LYS A 238 -9.60 -43.37 -16.91
N ASP A 239 -9.60 -43.57 -18.23
CA ASP A 239 -10.80 -43.96 -18.96
C ASP A 239 -10.93 -45.48 -18.97
N GLU A 240 -11.96 -45.99 -18.30
CA GLU A 240 -12.23 -47.43 -18.18
C GLU A 240 -12.57 -48.08 -19.52
N VAL A 241 -13.02 -47.31 -20.53
CA VAL A 241 -13.54 -47.83 -21.79
C VAL A 241 -12.42 -48.26 -22.75
N LYS A 242 -11.21 -47.71 -22.62
CA LYS A 242 -10.17 -47.89 -23.67
C LYS A 242 -8.93 -48.68 -23.27
N GLY A 243 -8.66 -48.95 -22.00
CA GLY A 243 -7.49 -49.76 -21.59
C GLY A 243 -6.14 -49.28 -22.14
N LEU A 244 -6.10 -48.08 -22.73
CA LEU A 244 -4.96 -47.47 -23.39
C LEU A 244 -4.41 -46.40 -22.46
N HIS A 245 -3.08 -46.41 -22.29
CA HIS A 245 -2.32 -45.47 -21.45
C HIS A 245 -2.23 -44.06 -22.06
N GLU A 246 -3.32 -43.52 -22.61
CA GLU A 246 -3.37 -42.10 -22.96
C GLU A 246 -3.60 -41.30 -21.67
N ARG A 247 -2.78 -40.27 -21.43
CA ARG A 247 -3.00 -39.33 -20.33
C ARG A 247 -4.25 -38.54 -20.68
N LEU A 248 -5.38 -38.87 -20.07
CA LEU A 248 -6.63 -38.12 -20.22
C LEU A 248 -6.78 -37.13 -19.07
N SER A 249 -7.23 -35.91 -19.37
CA SER A 249 -7.38 -34.85 -18.38
C SER A 249 -8.72 -34.13 -18.51
N LEU A 250 -9.31 -33.83 -17.36
CA LEU A 250 -10.36 -32.83 -17.20
C LEU A 250 -9.64 -31.51 -16.94
N ASN A 251 -9.72 -30.60 -17.90
CA ASN A 251 -9.08 -29.30 -17.84
C ASN A 251 -10.10 -28.29 -17.34
N ALA A 252 -9.67 -27.40 -16.45
CA ALA A 252 -10.47 -26.35 -15.88
C ALA A 252 -9.76 -25.01 -16.04
N LEU A 253 -10.38 -24.09 -16.77
CA LEU A 253 -9.93 -22.70 -16.84
C LEU A 253 -10.82 -21.85 -15.95
N PHE A 254 -10.22 -21.23 -14.93
CA PHE A 254 -10.81 -20.16 -14.14
C PHE A 254 -10.39 -18.82 -14.74
N ALA A 255 -11.31 -18.15 -15.43
CA ALA A 255 -11.11 -16.82 -15.98
C ALA A 255 -11.83 -15.79 -15.10
N PHE A 256 -11.09 -15.13 -14.22
CA PHE A 256 -11.60 -14.01 -13.44
C PHE A 256 -11.77 -12.80 -14.37
N ASP A 257 -12.99 -12.30 -14.48
CA ASP A 257 -13.33 -11.02 -15.08
C ASP A 257 -13.44 -9.99 -13.97
N TRP A 258 -12.43 -9.13 -13.87
CA TRP A 258 -12.32 -8.15 -12.78
C TRP A 258 -13.29 -6.97 -12.95
N GLN A 259 -13.76 -6.71 -14.17
CA GLN A 259 -14.73 -5.64 -14.42
C GLN A 259 -16.15 -6.11 -14.11
N ALA A 260 -16.46 -7.36 -14.44
CA ALA A 260 -17.77 -7.95 -14.21
C ALA A 260 -17.97 -8.53 -12.80
N ASN A 261 -16.92 -8.61 -11.97
CA ASN A 261 -16.93 -9.31 -10.68
C ASN A 261 -17.47 -10.74 -10.82
N SER A 262 -17.00 -11.43 -11.86
CA SER A 262 -17.42 -12.79 -12.18
C SER A 262 -16.23 -13.64 -12.57
N TYR A 263 -16.34 -14.95 -12.41
CA TYR A 263 -15.39 -15.86 -13.04
C TYR A 263 -16.13 -16.82 -13.96
N ARG A 264 -15.45 -17.23 -15.01
CA ARG A 264 -15.89 -18.29 -15.89
C ARG A 264 -15.13 -19.55 -15.53
N LEU A 265 -15.85 -20.63 -15.23
CA LEU A 265 -15.27 -21.96 -15.20
C LEU A 265 -15.53 -22.62 -16.55
N ILE A 266 -14.45 -22.89 -17.27
CA ILE A 266 -14.50 -23.58 -18.55
C ILE A 266 -13.94 -24.98 -18.37
N LEU A 267 -14.76 -26.00 -18.67
CA LEU A 267 -14.40 -27.41 -18.56
C LEU A 267 -14.17 -28.02 -19.94
N GLY A 268 -13.11 -28.81 -20.06
CA GLY A 268 -12.76 -29.50 -21.30
C GLY A 268 -12.17 -30.87 -21.02
N THR A 269 -12.11 -31.70 -22.06
CA THR A 269 -11.30 -32.91 -22.02
C THR A 269 -10.31 -32.88 -23.16
N ASN A 270 -9.12 -33.40 -22.94
CA ASN A 270 -8.13 -33.57 -24.00
C ASN A 270 -8.47 -34.73 -24.98
N LYS A 271 -9.62 -35.39 -24.79
CA LYS A 271 -10.21 -36.39 -25.69
C LYS A 271 -11.02 -35.76 -26.83
N GLY A 272 -11.31 -34.46 -26.76
CA GLY A 272 -11.97 -33.65 -27.78
C GLY A 272 -11.17 -32.39 -28.15
N ASN A 273 -11.60 -31.69 -29.21
CA ASN A 273 -10.98 -30.41 -29.61
C ASN A 273 -11.48 -29.27 -28.73
N GLY A 274 -10.95 -29.14 -27.52
CA GLY A 274 -11.07 -27.93 -26.69
C GLY A 274 -12.02 -28.01 -25.50
N PHE A 275 -12.28 -26.82 -24.95
CA PHE A 275 -13.24 -26.58 -23.89
C PHE A 275 -14.68 -26.75 -24.41
N ASN A 276 -15.48 -27.56 -23.71
CA ASN A 276 -16.80 -28.00 -24.19
C ASN A 276 -17.96 -27.44 -23.35
N GLY A 277 -17.68 -26.92 -22.15
CA GLY A 277 -18.70 -26.34 -21.29
C GLY A 277 -18.18 -25.13 -20.53
N GLU A 278 -19.03 -24.12 -20.38
CA GLU A 278 -18.74 -22.91 -19.63
C GLU A 278 -19.91 -22.60 -18.71
N PHE A 279 -19.61 -22.15 -17.49
CA PHE A 279 -20.56 -21.36 -16.71
C PHE A 279 -19.88 -20.15 -16.10
N THR A 280 -20.60 -19.02 -16.15
CA THR A 280 -20.21 -17.78 -15.50
C THR A 280 -20.87 -17.72 -14.13
N ILE A 281 -20.07 -17.48 -13.10
CA ILE A 281 -20.55 -17.27 -11.73
C ILE A 281 -20.07 -15.90 -11.28
N ASN A 282 -21.02 -15.06 -10.86
CA ASN A 282 -20.69 -13.82 -10.18
C ASN A 282 -20.15 -14.18 -8.79
N PHE A 283 -19.05 -13.56 -8.40
CA PHE A 283 -18.50 -13.76 -7.07
C PHE A 283 -18.59 -12.46 -6.27
N GLU A 284 -19.20 -12.54 -5.09
CA GLU A 284 -19.22 -11.44 -4.12
C GLU A 284 -18.26 -11.69 -2.95
N SER A 285 -17.74 -12.91 -2.87
CA SER A 285 -16.85 -13.38 -1.81
C SER A 285 -15.82 -14.37 -2.34
N ALA A 286 -14.82 -14.64 -1.52
CA ALA A 286 -13.80 -15.63 -1.85
C ALA A 286 -14.29 -17.08 -1.72
N ASP A 287 -15.52 -17.32 -1.27
CA ASP A 287 -16.14 -18.65 -1.16
C ASP A 287 -16.76 -19.14 -2.48
N PHE A 288 -16.18 -18.78 -3.63
CA PHE A 288 -16.70 -19.16 -4.95
C PHE A 288 -16.77 -20.69 -5.19
N HIS A 289 -16.08 -21.51 -4.39
CA HIS A 289 -16.26 -22.95 -4.41
C HIS A 289 -17.69 -23.36 -4.02
N ILE A 290 -18.31 -22.68 -3.04
CA ILE A 290 -19.69 -22.92 -2.61
C ILE A 290 -20.67 -22.57 -3.73
N GLU A 291 -20.43 -21.45 -4.42
CA GLU A 291 -21.25 -21.03 -5.56
C GLU A 291 -21.11 -21.99 -6.74
N THR A 292 -19.90 -22.51 -6.98
CA THR A 292 -19.65 -23.55 -7.99
C THR A 292 -20.44 -24.82 -7.69
N GLU A 293 -20.32 -25.34 -6.46
CA GLU A 293 -21.06 -26.53 -6.02
C GLU A 293 -22.57 -26.31 -6.12
N SER A 294 -23.07 -25.16 -5.64
CA SER A 294 -24.49 -24.81 -5.67
C SER A 294 -25.02 -24.61 -7.09
N ARG A 295 -24.20 -24.10 -8.01
CA ARG A 295 -24.57 -23.98 -9.43
C ARG A 295 -24.71 -25.35 -10.07
N VAL A 296 -23.73 -26.23 -9.86
CA VAL A 296 -23.76 -27.59 -10.41
C VAL A 296 -24.95 -28.38 -9.84
N GLN A 297 -25.19 -28.31 -8.53
CA GLN A 297 -26.35 -28.98 -7.92
C GLN A 297 -27.69 -28.50 -8.51
N ARG A 298 -27.85 -27.19 -8.73
CA ARG A 298 -29.06 -26.66 -9.37
C ARG A 298 -29.26 -27.19 -10.78
N GLU A 299 -28.19 -27.38 -11.54
CA GLU A 299 -28.27 -27.99 -12.87
C GLU A 299 -28.62 -29.49 -12.79
N CYS A 300 -28.07 -30.24 -11.81
CA CYS A 300 -28.49 -31.62 -11.54
C CYS A 300 -30.00 -31.70 -11.34
N ASP A 301 -30.53 -30.89 -10.43
CA ASP A 301 -31.95 -30.89 -10.06
C ASP A 301 -32.83 -30.57 -11.27
N GLN A 302 -32.41 -29.63 -12.13
CA GLN A 302 -33.15 -29.27 -13.35
C GLN A 302 -33.19 -30.41 -14.37
N ILE A 303 -32.07 -31.13 -14.55
CA ILE A 303 -31.99 -32.26 -15.47
C ILE A 303 -32.84 -33.43 -14.97
N GLU A 304 -32.83 -33.70 -13.66
CA GLU A 304 -33.75 -34.68 -13.04
C GLU A 304 -35.22 -34.32 -13.24
N MET A 305 -35.54 -33.02 -13.33
CA MET A 305 -36.87 -32.51 -13.65
C MET A 305 -37.20 -32.50 -15.15
N GLY A 306 -36.31 -33.00 -16.01
CA GLY A 306 -36.52 -33.16 -17.45
C GLY A 306 -36.00 -32.01 -18.31
N ALA A 307 -35.12 -31.15 -17.78
CA ALA A 307 -34.36 -30.22 -18.61
C ALA A 307 -33.37 -30.98 -19.53
N GLU A 308 -32.99 -30.35 -20.64
CA GLU A 308 -31.94 -30.90 -21.52
C GLU A 308 -30.59 -30.92 -20.81
N GLU A 309 -29.88 -32.03 -20.96
CA GLU A 309 -28.55 -32.20 -20.39
C GLU A 309 -27.53 -31.32 -21.13
N THR A 310 -26.75 -30.54 -20.36
CA THR A 310 -25.67 -29.70 -20.90
C THR A 310 -24.41 -30.53 -21.12
N GLU A 311 -23.55 -30.14 -22.08
CA GLU A 311 -22.26 -30.82 -22.32
C GLU A 311 -21.37 -30.85 -21.06
N LEU A 312 -21.45 -29.80 -20.25
CA LEU A 312 -20.78 -29.71 -18.96
C LEU A 312 -21.25 -30.80 -17.98
N PHE A 313 -22.56 -31.00 -17.87
CA PHE A 313 -23.12 -32.02 -16.99
C PHE A 313 -22.76 -33.43 -17.46
N SER A 314 -22.79 -33.67 -18.78
CA SER A 314 -22.33 -34.93 -19.36
C SER A 314 -20.87 -35.24 -19.00
N LEU A 315 -20.00 -34.23 -18.95
CA LEU A 315 -18.61 -34.38 -18.51
C LEU A 315 -18.49 -34.71 -17.02
N ILE A 316 -19.23 -33.99 -16.16
CA ILE A 316 -19.22 -34.21 -14.71
C ILE A 316 -19.72 -35.62 -14.37
N ASN A 317 -20.80 -36.07 -15.01
CA ASN A 317 -21.36 -37.41 -14.80
C ASN A 317 -20.49 -38.54 -15.37
N HIS A 318 -19.82 -38.31 -16.50
CA HIS A 318 -18.89 -39.32 -17.04
C HIS A 318 -17.64 -39.47 -16.18
N TYR A 319 -17.21 -38.42 -15.47
CA TYR A 319 -15.94 -38.38 -14.75
C TYR A 319 -16.09 -37.86 -13.31
N PRO A 320 -16.89 -38.53 -12.45
CA PRO A 320 -17.22 -38.03 -11.10
C PRO A 320 -15.99 -37.89 -10.20
N ASP A 321 -15.03 -38.82 -10.26
CA ASP A 321 -13.80 -38.76 -9.46
C ASP A 321 -12.89 -37.58 -9.89
N ALA A 322 -12.84 -37.30 -11.19
CA ALA A 322 -12.07 -36.18 -11.73
C ALA A 322 -12.71 -34.85 -11.32
N TRP A 323 -14.04 -34.77 -11.36
CA TRP A 323 -14.81 -33.63 -10.88
C TRP A 323 -14.60 -33.37 -9.38
N GLN A 324 -14.68 -34.41 -8.54
CA GLN A 324 -14.44 -34.26 -7.10
C GLN A 324 -13.01 -33.78 -6.79
N SER A 325 -12.03 -34.27 -7.55
CA SER A 325 -10.64 -33.78 -7.45
C SER A 325 -10.50 -32.32 -7.87
N LEU A 326 -11.21 -31.90 -8.92
CA LEU A 326 -11.24 -30.52 -9.37
C LEU A 326 -11.91 -29.60 -8.33
N LEU A 327 -13.05 -30.00 -7.76
CA LEU A 327 -13.70 -29.28 -6.67
C LEU A 327 -12.76 -29.08 -5.47
N GLY A 328 -11.97 -30.10 -5.13
CA GLY A 328 -10.91 -30.00 -4.12
C GLY A 328 -9.92 -28.85 -4.43
N LYS A 329 -9.43 -28.78 -5.68
CA LYS A 329 -8.54 -27.69 -6.12
C LYS A 329 -9.21 -26.31 -6.12
N ILE A 330 -10.48 -26.24 -6.53
CA ILE A 330 -11.27 -24.99 -6.52
C ILE A 330 -11.41 -24.48 -5.09
N LYS A 331 -11.66 -25.40 -4.13
CA LYS A 331 -11.73 -25.07 -2.71
C LYS A 331 -10.39 -24.57 -2.17
N GLU A 332 -9.28 -25.19 -2.54
CA GLU A 332 -7.94 -24.71 -2.15
C GLU A 332 -7.65 -23.31 -2.71
N LEU A 333 -8.00 -23.05 -3.98
CA LEU A 333 -7.86 -21.72 -4.58
C LEU A 333 -8.76 -20.70 -3.86
N SER A 334 -9.99 -21.07 -3.55
CA SER A 334 -10.93 -20.24 -2.80
C SER A 334 -10.37 -19.88 -1.41
N VAL A 335 -9.80 -20.83 -0.68
CA VAL A 335 -9.13 -20.56 0.61
C VAL A 335 -7.95 -19.60 0.44
N LEU A 336 -7.11 -19.80 -0.58
CA LEU A 336 -6.02 -18.88 -0.90
C LEU A 336 -6.56 -17.46 -1.14
N MET A 337 -7.66 -17.32 -1.87
CA MET A 337 -8.29 -16.04 -2.17
C MET A 337 -8.89 -15.36 -0.93
N SER A 338 -9.32 -16.13 0.07
CA SER A 338 -9.79 -15.64 1.37
C SER A 338 -8.67 -15.24 2.33
N MET A 339 -7.44 -15.74 2.12
CA MET A 339 -6.30 -15.46 3.00
C MET A 339 -5.83 -14.02 2.85
N PRO A 340 -5.24 -13.44 3.92
CA PRO A 340 -4.60 -12.15 3.80
C PRO A 340 -3.36 -12.18 2.91
N PRO A 341 -3.01 -11.05 2.27
CA PRO A 341 -1.81 -10.93 1.45
C PRO A 341 -0.56 -11.39 2.19
N ALA A 342 0.22 -12.25 1.52
CA ALA A 342 1.54 -12.61 2.02
C ALA A 342 2.47 -11.38 1.96
N LYS A 343 3.25 -11.17 3.01
CA LYS A 343 4.24 -10.09 3.12
C LYS A 343 5.42 -10.26 2.18
#